data_AF-A0A832ALM7-F1
#
_entry.id   AF-A0A832ALM7-F1
#
_cell.length_a   1.000
_cell.length_b   1.000
_cell.length_c   1.000
_cell.angle_alpha   90.00
_cell.angle_beta   90.00
_cell.angle_gamma   90.00
#
_symmetry.space_group_name_H-M   'P 1'
#
loop_
_entity.id
_entity.type
_entity.pdbx_description
1 polymer ?
#
loop_
_entity_poly.entity_id
_entity_poly.type
_entity_poly.pdbx_seq_one_letter_code
_entity_poly.pdbx_strand_id
1 'polypeptide(L)'
;MSFVHSTTYTTPDMVDAPHLTWQTSAAGQATISWYSGIDGCSTTTCDIDPTAAKTYTVYDWFDASDGIWKLFARQDNFANMADTIFGGGFVFITEDSTDIQFPAVAANNSAVLVIAENYTETTPDDKDLICWRTVDGNMANLTTEVVVATTDAERFPRIQSIAGQTFLVTFVRNGALYATITEDAGTTWSTPTQVSLTGDSVISDYRSVDIAESDGYFAKIIYEYHAPGVKGPNNRALRIIDYEVYPYPDADADGVPDFSDNCPAVANAGQEDVDSDGHGDACDNCVNQSNVSQTDTDSDSFGDACDNCPALANVDQADNDADGVGNVCDNCPDVPNPLQEDSNSNGVGDACDYICGDANGSGGINILDATFIIAYLFKSGATPDPLISADANNNGSINILDATFLINFLFKGGAEPSC
;
A
#
# COMPACT_ATOMS: atom_id res chain seq x y z
N MET A 1 21.23 29.87 -3.37
CA MET A 1 21.30 30.95 -2.34
C MET A 1 19.89 31.48 -2.15
N SER A 2 19.20 31.00 -1.13
CA SER A 2 17.92 31.55 -0.66
C SER A 2 18.25 32.52 0.48
N PHE A 3 17.87 33.78 0.33
CA PHE A 3 18.02 34.82 1.34
C PHE A 3 16.63 35.25 1.80
N VAL A 4 16.33 35.10 3.09
CA VAL A 4 15.11 35.62 3.71
C VAL A 4 15.36 37.08 4.11
N HIS A 5 14.62 38.03 3.55
CA HIS A 5 14.71 39.43 3.95
C HIS A 5 13.82 39.68 5.17
N SER A 6 14.41 40.12 6.27
CA SER A 6 13.67 40.66 7.43
C SER A 6 13.12 42.04 7.07
N THR A 7 11.80 42.16 6.92
CA THR A 7 11.12 43.45 6.93
C THR A 7 11.01 43.93 8.38
N THR A 8 11.77 44.97 8.72
CA THR A 8 11.60 45.69 9.99
C THR A 8 10.30 46.50 9.96
N TYR A 9 9.27 46.03 10.65
CA TYR A 9 8.10 46.85 11.00
C TYR A 9 8.41 47.67 12.26
N THR A 10 8.14 48.98 12.21
CA THR A 10 8.54 49.95 13.26
C THR A 10 7.53 50.10 14.40
N THR A 11 6.72 49.09 14.70
CA THR A 11 5.73 49.13 15.79
C THR A 11 5.85 47.90 16.70
N PRO A 12 5.68 48.03 18.03
CA PRO A 12 6.07 46.99 18.99
C PRO A 12 5.16 45.75 19.08
N ASP A 13 4.06 45.68 18.33
CA ASP A 13 2.98 44.72 18.61
C ASP A 13 2.60 43.89 17.37
N MET A 14 3.49 43.02 16.88
CA MET A 14 3.12 41.97 15.92
C MET A 14 3.38 40.60 16.56
N VAL A 15 2.29 39.95 16.98
CA VAL A 15 2.26 38.67 17.69
C VAL A 15 1.21 37.79 16.98
N ASP A 16 1.65 36.61 16.54
CA ASP A 16 0.93 35.36 16.22
C ASP A 16 -0.13 35.41 15.07
N ALA A 17 0.08 34.94 13.83
CA ALA A 17 0.74 33.74 13.31
C ALA A 17 1.22 33.93 11.83
N PRO A 18 2.31 33.26 11.38
CA PRO A 18 2.79 33.38 10.00
C PRO A 18 1.89 32.69 8.96
N HIS A 19 1.76 33.28 7.78
CA HIS A 19 1.39 32.54 6.56
C HIS A 19 2.29 32.95 5.39
N LEU A 20 2.52 32.01 4.48
CA LEU A 20 3.33 32.26 3.29
C LEU A 20 2.51 33.04 2.26
N THR A 21 3.07 34.13 1.72
CA THR A 21 2.45 34.89 0.62
C THR A 21 3.47 35.15 -0.48
N TRP A 22 3.20 34.69 -1.71
CA TRP A 22 4.05 34.95 -2.87
C TRP A 22 3.18 35.58 -3.99
N GLN A 23 3.51 36.60 -4.78
CA GLN A 23 4.75 37.24 -5.30
C GLN A 23 4.41 38.70 -5.65
N THR A 24 5.27 39.71 -5.42
CA THR A 24 4.98 41.10 -5.90
C THR A 24 6.13 41.82 -6.60
N SER A 25 7.29 41.20 -6.82
CA SER A 25 8.36 41.89 -7.57
C SER A 25 9.07 41.00 -8.60
N ALA A 26 9.56 41.67 -9.64
CA ALA A 26 10.29 41.11 -10.79
C ALA A 26 11.60 40.38 -10.45
N ALA A 27 11.92 40.18 -9.16
CA ALA A 27 13.20 39.66 -8.67
C ALA A 27 13.13 38.30 -7.95
N GLY A 28 11.96 37.64 -7.85
CA GLY A 28 11.89 36.25 -7.37
C GLY A 28 12.03 35.99 -5.85
N GLN A 29 11.78 36.98 -4.97
CA GLN A 29 11.94 36.92 -3.50
C GLN A 29 10.68 36.60 -2.62
N ALA A 30 10.46 35.39 -2.09
CA ALA A 30 9.36 35.03 -1.14
C ALA A 30 9.06 36.08 -0.03
N THR A 31 7.78 36.37 0.27
CA THR A 31 7.39 37.25 1.40
C THR A 31 6.55 36.48 2.43
N ILE A 32 6.91 36.58 3.71
CA ILE A 32 6.09 36.04 4.80
C ILE A 32 5.20 37.18 5.30
N SER A 33 3.88 36.98 5.27
CA SER A 33 2.91 37.94 5.79
C SER A 33 2.38 37.47 7.14
N TRP A 34 2.10 38.44 8.01
CA TRP A 34 1.54 38.21 9.35
C TRP A 34 0.17 38.85 9.40
N TYR A 35 -0.84 38.13 9.88
CA TYR A 35 -2.17 38.69 10.09
C TYR A 35 -2.26 39.24 11.52
N SER A 36 -2.58 40.52 11.66
CA SER A 36 -2.89 41.11 12.96
C SER A 36 -4.40 41.01 13.20
N GLY A 37 -4.83 40.24 14.21
CA GLY A 37 -6.23 40.21 14.67
C GLY A 37 -6.86 38.84 14.90
N ILE A 38 -6.09 37.75 14.87
CA ILE A 38 -6.55 36.44 15.37
C ILE A 38 -5.85 36.22 16.72
N ASP A 39 -6.39 36.80 17.77
CA ASP A 39 -5.89 36.61 19.13
C ASP A 39 -6.17 35.16 19.57
N GLY A 40 -5.15 34.44 20.05
CA GLY A 40 -5.30 33.09 20.60
C GLY A 40 -4.63 31.95 19.80
N CYS A 41 -3.90 32.25 18.73
CA CYS A 41 -3.10 31.24 18.03
C CYS A 41 -1.80 30.92 18.77
N SER A 42 -1.44 29.64 18.87
CA SER A 42 -0.20 29.19 19.53
C SER A 42 0.83 28.70 18.51
N THR A 43 0.38 27.94 17.52
CA THR A 43 1.22 27.30 16.51
C THR A 43 0.59 27.34 15.13
N THR A 44 1.45 27.27 14.12
CA THR A 44 1.04 27.24 12.72
C THR A 44 2.11 26.62 11.86
N THR A 45 1.68 26.06 10.73
CA THR A 45 2.53 25.54 9.67
C THR A 45 1.91 25.89 8.32
N CYS A 46 2.74 25.93 7.28
CA CYS A 46 2.28 26.16 5.92
C CYS A 46 3.04 25.26 4.96
N ASP A 47 2.38 24.91 3.87
CA ASP A 47 3.01 24.21 2.76
C ASP A 47 2.49 24.69 1.40
N ILE A 48 3.26 24.45 0.34
CA ILE A 48 2.95 24.80 -1.04
C ILE A 48 2.78 23.52 -1.83
N ASP A 49 1.63 23.36 -2.49
CA ASP A 49 1.50 22.36 -3.54
C ASP A 49 1.90 23.00 -4.89
N PRO A 50 3.09 22.66 -5.43
CA PRO A 50 3.55 23.24 -6.68
C PRO A 50 2.71 22.78 -7.88
N THR A 51 2.10 21.60 -7.80
CA THR A 51 1.31 20.99 -8.88
C THR A 51 -0.08 21.61 -8.96
N ALA A 52 -0.75 21.78 -7.82
CA ALA A 52 -2.07 22.41 -7.75
C ALA A 52 -2.01 23.95 -7.78
N ALA A 53 -0.82 24.53 -7.69
CA ALA A 53 -0.58 25.95 -7.55
C ALA A 53 -1.34 26.60 -6.36
N LYS A 54 -1.33 25.91 -5.22
CA LYS A 54 -2.01 26.33 -3.99
C LYS A 54 -1.05 26.39 -2.81
N THR A 55 -1.39 27.22 -1.84
CA THR A 55 -0.74 27.24 -0.52
C THR A 55 -1.77 26.89 0.55
N TYR A 56 -1.31 26.13 1.53
CA TYR A 56 -2.10 25.70 2.68
C TYR A 56 -1.44 26.25 3.93
N THR A 57 -2.22 26.80 4.84
CA THR A 57 -1.71 27.23 6.15
C THR A 57 -2.69 26.81 7.21
N VAL A 58 -2.21 26.19 8.28
CA VAL A 58 -3.02 25.69 9.38
C VAL A 58 -2.62 26.32 10.69
N TYR A 59 -3.58 26.48 11.59
CA TYR A 59 -3.40 27.17 12.87
C TYR A 59 -4.22 26.47 13.94
N ASP A 60 -3.66 26.33 15.13
CA ASP A 60 -4.48 26.16 16.32
C ASP A 60 -4.96 27.54 16.79
N TRP A 61 -6.14 27.58 17.40
CA TRP A 61 -6.69 28.82 17.96
C TRP A 61 -7.49 28.51 19.21
N PHE A 62 -7.11 29.15 20.31
CA PHE A 62 -7.80 29.03 21.58
C PHE A 62 -9.05 29.90 21.59
N ASP A 63 -10.22 29.25 21.61
CA ASP A 63 -11.49 29.94 21.79
C ASP A 63 -11.72 30.21 23.28
N ALA A 64 -11.49 31.44 23.72
CA ALA A 64 -11.68 31.82 25.11
C ALA A 64 -13.14 31.72 25.60
N SER A 65 -14.12 31.57 24.70
CA SER A 65 -15.53 31.48 25.07
C SER A 65 -15.94 30.10 25.59
N ASP A 66 -15.32 29.04 25.07
CA ASP A 66 -15.54 27.65 25.51
C ASP A 66 -14.29 27.00 26.14
N GLY A 67 -13.12 27.64 26.02
CA GLY A 67 -11.86 27.20 26.62
C GLY A 67 -11.19 26.06 25.86
N ILE A 68 -11.49 25.88 24.58
CA ILE A 68 -11.05 24.75 23.75
C ILE A 68 -10.16 25.25 22.61
N TRP A 69 -9.12 24.47 22.26
CA TRP A 69 -8.30 24.74 21.08
C TRP A 69 -8.94 24.16 19.82
N LYS A 70 -9.21 25.02 18.82
CA LYS A 70 -9.83 24.67 17.55
C LYS A 70 -8.81 24.73 16.42
N LEU A 71 -9.05 23.95 15.35
CA LEU A 71 -8.16 23.88 14.19
C LEU A 71 -8.76 24.56 12.96
N PHE A 72 -7.94 25.40 12.33
CA PHE A 72 -8.31 26.20 11.17
C PHE A 72 -7.30 26.03 10.06
N ALA A 73 -7.80 26.04 8.83
CA ALA A 73 -6.99 26.12 7.65
C ALA A 73 -7.33 27.34 6.81
N ARG A 74 -6.34 27.79 6.07
CA ARG A 74 -6.49 28.74 4.98
C ARG A 74 -5.91 28.12 3.73
N GLN A 75 -6.65 28.23 2.63
CA GLN A 75 -6.24 27.79 1.31
C GLN A 75 -6.23 28.99 0.38
N ASP A 76 -5.10 29.26 -0.26
CA ASP A 76 -4.94 30.33 -1.25
C ASP A 76 -4.46 29.74 -2.60
N ASN A 77 -4.91 30.33 -3.71
CA ASN A 77 -4.42 29.99 -5.05
C ASN A 77 -3.35 31.01 -5.45
N PHE A 78 -2.13 30.56 -5.73
CA PHE A 78 -1.02 31.47 -6.08
C PHE A 78 -0.87 31.70 -7.59
N ALA A 79 -1.57 30.94 -8.45
CA ALA A 79 -1.53 31.15 -9.90
C ALA A 79 -2.18 32.48 -10.34
N ASN A 80 -3.05 33.07 -9.51
CA ASN A 80 -3.87 34.24 -9.86
C ASN A 80 -3.66 35.46 -8.95
N MET A 81 -2.58 35.52 -8.15
CA MET A 81 -2.32 36.64 -7.23
C MET A 81 -1.73 37.88 -7.94
N ALA A 82 -2.46 38.41 -8.94
CA ALA A 82 -2.19 39.71 -9.52
C ALA A 82 -2.88 40.81 -8.69
N ASP A 83 -2.11 41.52 -7.87
CA ASP A 83 -2.33 42.92 -7.45
C ASP A 83 -3.60 43.29 -6.64
N THR A 84 -4.36 42.32 -6.12
CA THR A 84 -5.36 42.60 -5.07
C THR A 84 -5.37 41.51 -4.00
N ILE A 85 -5.38 41.97 -2.76
CA ILE A 85 -5.32 41.21 -1.51
C ILE A 85 -6.57 40.30 -1.39
N PHE A 86 -6.40 39.09 -0.82
CA PHE A 86 -7.47 38.18 -0.31
C PHE A 86 -8.26 37.33 -1.34
N GLY A 87 -7.59 36.44 -2.08
CA GLY A 87 -8.28 35.43 -2.92
C GLY A 87 -8.55 34.07 -2.26
N GLY A 88 -7.98 33.79 -1.08
CA GLY A 88 -8.14 32.51 -0.38
C GLY A 88 -9.37 32.43 0.55
N GLY A 89 -9.69 31.20 0.94
CA GLY A 89 -10.79 30.88 1.86
C GLY A 89 -10.30 30.29 3.17
N PHE A 90 -10.99 30.63 4.26
CA PHE A 90 -10.82 29.97 5.55
C PHE A 90 -11.74 28.76 5.63
N VAL A 91 -11.22 27.68 6.22
CA VAL A 91 -11.96 26.45 6.52
C VAL A 91 -11.75 26.12 7.99
N PHE A 92 -12.85 25.94 8.71
CA PHE A 92 -12.83 25.33 10.04
C PHE A 92 -12.64 23.83 9.83
N ILE A 93 -11.53 23.27 10.32
CA ILE A 93 -11.29 21.83 10.23
C ILE A 93 -12.06 21.12 11.33
N THR A 94 -12.11 21.72 12.52
CA THR A 94 -12.88 21.19 13.64
C THR A 94 -13.94 22.17 14.13
N GLU A 95 -15.08 21.61 14.55
CA GLU A 95 -16.17 22.35 15.18
C GLU A 95 -16.17 22.13 16.70
N ASP A 96 -17.06 22.84 17.39
CA ASP A 96 -17.18 22.93 18.85
C ASP A 96 -17.01 21.56 19.55
N SER A 97 -16.29 21.56 20.68
CA SER A 97 -15.97 20.41 21.57
C SER A 97 -14.73 19.55 21.27
N THR A 98 -13.89 19.93 20.30
CA THR A 98 -12.62 19.22 20.01
C THR A 98 -11.43 20.05 20.43
N ASP A 99 -10.57 19.51 21.30
CA ASP A 99 -9.37 20.18 21.80
C ASP A 99 -8.15 19.71 21.00
N ILE A 100 -7.71 20.52 20.03
CA ILE A 100 -6.69 20.16 19.04
C ILE A 100 -5.56 21.19 19.05
N GLN A 101 -4.31 20.73 19.12
CA GLN A 101 -3.14 21.62 19.15
C GLN A 101 -1.99 21.12 18.26
N PHE A 102 -1.03 22.01 18.01
CA PHE A 102 0.20 21.70 17.28
C PHE A 102 0.01 21.20 15.84
N PRO A 103 -0.84 21.83 15.01
CA PRO A 103 -1.07 21.36 13.66
C PRO A 103 0.16 21.50 12.75
N ALA A 104 0.37 20.47 11.93
CA ALA A 104 1.33 20.43 10.84
C ALA A 104 0.59 20.14 9.52
N VAL A 105 0.93 20.83 8.43
CA VAL A 105 0.36 20.59 7.09
C VAL A 105 1.43 20.24 6.09
N ALA A 106 1.14 19.28 5.21
CA ALA A 106 1.92 19.01 4.00
C ALA A 106 0.96 18.82 2.81
N ALA A 107 1.41 19.17 1.62
CA ALA A 107 0.64 19.10 0.39
C ALA A 107 1.51 18.73 -0.82
N ASN A 108 1.08 17.73 -1.59
CA ASN A 108 1.73 17.34 -2.84
C ASN A 108 0.72 16.73 -3.80
N ASN A 109 0.79 17.11 -5.08
CA ASN A 109 -0.04 16.55 -6.14
C ASN A 109 -1.55 16.49 -5.79
N SER A 110 -2.08 17.59 -5.25
CA SER A 110 -3.45 17.74 -4.73
C SER A 110 -3.78 16.95 -3.46
N ALA A 111 -2.91 16.06 -2.98
CA ALA A 111 -3.03 15.52 -1.63
C ALA A 111 -2.64 16.59 -0.60
N VAL A 112 -3.47 16.78 0.42
CA VAL A 112 -3.22 17.71 1.53
C VAL A 112 -3.56 17.02 2.83
N LEU A 113 -2.60 16.94 3.72
CA LEU A 113 -2.73 16.30 5.02
C LEU A 113 -2.43 17.32 6.10
N VAL A 114 -3.35 17.43 7.06
CA VAL A 114 -3.19 18.24 8.27
C VAL A 114 -3.18 17.28 9.44
N ILE A 115 -2.09 17.22 10.18
CA ILE A 115 -1.99 16.40 11.40
C ILE A 115 -1.93 17.28 12.62
N ALA A 116 -2.50 16.83 13.74
CA ALA A 116 -2.42 17.54 15.01
C ALA A 116 -2.54 16.59 16.20
N GLU A 117 -2.16 17.07 17.37
CA GLU A 117 -2.42 16.39 18.64
C GLU A 117 -3.92 16.49 18.97
N ASN A 118 -4.51 15.37 19.35
CA ASN A 118 -5.90 15.27 19.80
C ASN A 118 -5.96 15.13 21.33
N TYR A 119 -6.61 16.09 21.98
CA TYR A 119 -6.80 16.11 23.42
C TYR A 119 -8.20 15.59 23.72
N THR A 120 -8.31 14.34 24.14
CA THR A 120 -9.60 13.80 24.62
C THR A 120 -9.78 14.10 26.11
N GLU A 121 -10.99 14.51 26.51
CA GLU A 121 -11.30 14.80 27.91
C GLU A 121 -11.19 13.57 28.83
N THR A 122 -11.28 12.36 28.25
CA THR A 122 -11.24 11.09 28.99
C THR A 122 -9.85 10.70 29.46
N THR A 123 -8.80 11.15 28.77
CA THR A 123 -7.40 10.86 29.09
C THR A 123 -6.53 12.10 28.83
N PRO A 124 -6.56 13.12 29.71
CA PRO A 124 -5.88 14.40 29.48
C PRO A 124 -4.35 14.32 29.31
N ASP A 125 -3.72 13.22 29.70
CA ASP A 125 -2.27 12.99 29.55
C ASP A 125 -1.93 12.05 28.39
N ASP A 126 -2.94 11.49 27.71
CA ASP A 126 -2.80 10.61 26.56
C ASP A 126 -3.18 11.42 25.31
N LYS A 127 -2.21 11.66 24.44
CA LYS A 127 -2.36 12.49 23.24
C LYS A 127 -2.12 11.62 22.04
N ASP A 128 -3.12 11.56 21.18
CA ASP A 128 -3.06 10.81 19.93
C ASP A 128 -2.85 11.76 18.75
N LEU A 129 -2.42 11.21 17.62
CA LEU A 129 -2.27 11.96 16.39
C LEU A 129 -3.44 11.68 15.45
N ILE A 130 -4.13 12.75 15.06
CA ILE A 130 -5.22 12.72 14.09
C ILE A 130 -4.78 13.44 12.82
N CYS A 131 -5.22 12.92 11.68
CA CYS A 131 -5.02 13.52 10.37
C CYS A 131 -6.36 13.90 9.75
N TRP A 132 -6.45 15.12 9.23
CA TRP A 132 -7.49 15.53 8.29
C TRP A 132 -6.87 15.60 6.90
N ARG A 133 -7.39 14.83 5.96
CA ARG A 133 -6.80 14.69 4.62
C ARG A 133 -7.79 14.98 3.50
N THR A 134 -7.28 15.41 2.35
CA THR A 134 -7.98 15.39 1.06
C THR A 134 -7.00 15.02 -0.05
N VAL A 135 -7.52 14.50 -1.17
CA VAL A 135 -6.76 14.19 -2.39
C VAL A 135 -7.10 15.12 -3.56
N ASP A 136 -8.05 16.03 -3.39
CA ASP A 136 -8.49 17.00 -4.42
C ASP A 136 -7.97 18.43 -4.18
N GLY A 137 -7.15 18.59 -3.15
CA GLY A 137 -6.56 19.86 -2.73
C GLY A 137 -7.60 20.89 -2.26
N ASN A 138 -8.82 20.47 -1.94
CA ASN A 138 -9.88 21.30 -1.39
C ASN A 138 -10.07 21.01 0.10
N MET A 139 -9.63 21.95 0.94
CA MET A 139 -9.74 21.85 2.40
C MET A 139 -11.18 21.74 2.91
N ALA A 140 -12.21 22.00 2.09
CA ALA A 140 -13.60 21.76 2.47
C ALA A 140 -14.02 20.28 2.40
N ASN A 141 -13.22 19.43 1.76
CA ASN A 141 -13.51 18.01 1.51
C ASN A 141 -12.61 17.10 2.36
N LEU A 142 -12.40 17.44 3.64
CA LEU A 142 -11.52 16.69 4.52
C LEU A 142 -12.19 15.41 5.04
N THR A 143 -11.43 14.31 5.08
CA THR A 143 -11.74 13.09 5.84
C THR A 143 -10.80 12.98 7.02
N THR A 144 -11.26 12.38 8.12
CA THR A 144 -10.49 12.24 9.36
C THR A 144 -9.97 10.82 9.53
N GLU A 145 -8.68 10.68 9.82
CA GLU A 145 -7.99 9.41 10.04
C GLU A 145 -7.17 9.47 11.33
N VAL A 146 -6.96 8.32 11.97
CA VAL A 146 -6.05 8.19 13.12
C VAL A 146 -4.67 7.83 12.59
N VAL A 147 -3.67 8.66 12.89
CA VAL A 147 -2.27 8.41 12.49
C VAL A 147 -1.63 7.44 13.47
N VAL A 148 -1.69 7.79 14.76
CA VAL A 148 -1.19 6.97 15.86
C VAL A 148 -2.11 7.22 17.06
N ALA A 149 -2.53 6.14 17.72
CA ALA A 149 -3.19 6.21 19.01
C ALA A 149 -2.66 5.07 19.89
N THR A 150 -1.74 5.39 20.79
CA THR A 150 -1.24 4.41 21.78
C THR A 150 -1.70 4.78 23.18
N THR A 151 -1.09 4.18 24.21
CA THR A 151 -1.34 4.56 25.61
C THR A 151 -0.36 5.63 26.10
N ASP A 152 0.64 5.95 25.29
CA ASP A 152 1.66 6.95 25.58
C ASP A 152 1.37 8.18 24.73
N ALA A 153 1.61 9.38 25.28
CA ALA A 153 1.41 10.61 24.52
C ALA A 153 2.33 10.69 23.30
N GLU A 154 1.73 10.81 22.12
CA GLU A 154 2.34 11.23 20.87
C GLU A 154 2.24 12.75 20.70
N ARG A 155 3.40 13.39 20.60
CA ARG A 155 3.50 14.84 20.74
C ARG A 155 4.30 15.50 19.64
N PHE A 156 3.97 16.77 19.42
CA PHE A 156 4.63 17.72 18.53
C PHE A 156 4.79 17.18 17.10
N PRO A 157 3.69 16.77 16.46
CA PRO A 157 3.73 16.17 15.16
C PRO A 157 4.29 17.13 14.11
N ARG A 158 5.02 16.56 13.14
CA ARG A 158 5.45 17.19 11.89
C ARG A 158 5.14 16.28 10.74
N ILE A 159 4.72 16.87 9.63
CA ILE A 159 4.46 16.16 8.39
C ILE A 159 5.24 16.83 7.26
N GLN A 160 5.75 16.02 6.34
CA GLN A 160 6.38 16.49 5.12
C GLN A 160 5.96 15.59 3.95
N SER A 161 5.84 16.20 2.79
CA SER A 161 5.69 15.48 1.52
C SER A 161 7.03 14.86 1.12
N ILE A 162 7.01 13.64 0.58
CA ILE A 162 8.22 12.97 0.08
C ILE A 162 8.18 12.91 -1.44
N ALA A 163 7.18 12.22 -1.99
CA ALA A 163 6.94 12.12 -3.43
C ALA A 163 5.51 11.61 -3.69
N GLY A 164 4.86 12.09 -4.75
CA GLY A 164 3.53 11.60 -5.14
C GLY A 164 2.50 11.75 -4.01
N GLN A 165 2.02 10.62 -3.49
CA GLN A 165 1.07 10.54 -2.37
C GLN A 165 1.73 10.06 -1.07
N THR A 166 3.06 10.05 -1.02
CA THR A 166 3.85 9.60 0.13
C THR A 166 4.18 10.75 1.06
N PHE A 167 3.83 10.61 2.34
CA PHE A 167 4.08 11.60 3.39
C PHE A 167 4.73 10.94 4.60
N LEU A 168 5.72 11.62 5.18
CA LEU A 168 6.38 11.22 6.42
C LEU A 168 5.84 12.06 7.57
N VAL A 169 5.43 11.39 8.64
CA VAL A 169 5.08 12.01 9.91
C VAL A 169 6.13 11.67 10.96
N THR A 170 6.62 12.69 11.66
CA THR A 170 7.49 12.52 12.82
C THR A 170 6.85 13.09 14.08
N PHE A 171 7.09 12.45 15.22
CA PHE A 171 6.52 12.86 16.50
C PHE A 171 7.36 12.33 17.66
N VAL A 172 7.12 12.86 18.85
CA VAL A 172 7.81 12.46 20.08
C VAL A 172 6.89 11.58 20.91
N ARG A 173 7.40 10.44 21.35
CA ARG A 173 6.75 9.54 22.32
C ARG A 173 7.76 9.07 23.34
N ASN A 174 7.44 9.22 24.62
CA ASN A 174 8.34 8.89 25.75
C ASN A 174 9.75 9.54 25.64
N GLY A 175 9.84 10.73 25.04
CA GLY A 175 11.10 11.45 24.85
C GLY A 175 11.99 10.92 23.71
N ALA A 176 11.51 9.94 22.93
CA ALA A 176 12.17 9.45 21.72
C ALA A 176 11.43 9.96 20.45
N LEU A 177 12.17 10.11 19.35
CA LEU A 177 11.63 10.50 18.05
C LEU A 177 11.14 9.24 17.32
N TYR A 178 9.90 9.28 16.86
CA TYR A 178 9.26 8.27 16.05
C TYR A 178 8.89 8.83 14.68
N ALA A 179 8.80 7.92 13.72
CA ALA A 179 8.35 8.20 12.37
C ALA A 179 7.30 7.17 11.93
N THR A 180 6.29 7.62 11.18
CA THR A 180 5.33 6.79 10.43
C THR A 180 5.15 7.39 9.04
N ILE A 181 4.87 6.54 8.06
CA ILE A 181 4.75 6.92 6.65
C ILE A 181 3.37 6.52 6.16
N THR A 182 2.81 7.31 5.28
CA THR A 182 1.68 6.91 4.44
C THR A 182 2.11 7.02 2.98
N GLU A 183 1.70 6.05 2.16
CA GLU A 183 1.98 5.99 0.72
C GLU A 183 0.71 6.22 -0.13
N ASP A 184 -0.43 6.36 0.54
CA ASP A 184 -1.75 6.49 -0.06
C ASP A 184 -2.47 7.77 0.40
N ALA A 185 -1.68 8.84 0.59
CA ALA A 185 -2.09 10.17 1.03
C ALA A 185 -2.79 10.21 2.40
N GLY A 186 -2.50 9.26 3.29
CA GLY A 186 -3.01 9.19 4.65
C GLY A 186 -4.21 8.27 4.85
N THR A 187 -4.53 7.37 3.90
CA THR A 187 -5.59 6.35 4.07
C THR A 187 -5.11 5.25 5.00
N THR A 188 -3.84 4.87 4.88
CA THR A 188 -3.16 3.91 5.73
C THR A 188 -1.83 4.47 6.22
N TRP A 189 -1.38 3.97 7.37
CA TRP A 189 -0.17 4.42 8.05
C TRP A 189 0.68 3.23 8.44
N SER A 190 1.98 3.32 8.19
CA SER A 190 2.95 2.31 8.59
C SER A 190 3.12 2.27 10.11
N THR A 191 3.61 1.14 10.63
CA THR A 191 3.85 1.00 12.07
C THR A 191 4.89 2.03 12.54
N PRO A 192 4.60 2.87 13.55
CA PRO A 192 5.55 3.88 13.98
C PRO A 192 6.87 3.29 14.49
N THR A 193 7.97 3.74 13.90
CA THR A 193 9.32 3.24 14.20
C THR A 193 10.13 4.30 14.90
N GLN A 194 10.86 3.91 15.95
CA GLN A 194 11.76 4.82 16.65
C GLN A 194 12.97 5.12 15.76
N VAL A 195 13.18 6.39 15.45
CA VAL A 195 14.32 6.85 14.62
C VAL A 195 15.43 7.49 15.45
N SER A 196 15.16 7.90 16.70
CA SER A 196 16.21 8.35 17.62
C SER A 196 16.99 7.18 18.24
N LEU A 197 18.28 7.37 18.51
CA LEU A 197 19.13 6.38 19.18
C LEU A 197 18.71 6.12 20.63
N THR A 198 19.03 4.92 21.14
CA THR A 198 18.75 4.55 22.54
C THR A 198 19.55 5.43 23.50
N GLY A 199 18.84 6.25 24.30
CA GLY A 199 19.44 7.17 25.28
C GLY A 199 19.38 8.64 24.89
N ASP A 200 18.97 8.95 23.66
CA ASP A 200 18.66 10.32 23.25
C ASP A 200 17.40 10.81 23.97
N SER A 201 17.44 12.06 24.45
CA SER A 201 16.24 12.78 24.87
C SER A 201 15.93 13.84 23.81
N VAL A 202 14.84 13.63 23.09
CA VAL A 202 14.35 14.55 22.07
C VAL A 202 13.51 15.61 22.78
N ILE A 203 14.09 16.81 22.89
CA ILE A 203 13.39 17.99 23.41
C ILE A 203 12.85 18.76 22.21
N SER A 204 11.58 18.54 21.86
CA SER A 204 10.88 19.34 20.85
C SER A 204 10.22 20.56 21.51
N ASP A 205 10.55 21.77 21.06
CA ASP A 205 9.87 23.00 21.47
C ASP A 205 8.90 23.51 20.39
N TYR A 206 7.89 24.26 20.84
CA TYR A 206 6.64 24.69 20.17
C TYR A 206 6.77 25.52 18.86
N ARG A 207 7.95 25.63 18.22
CA ARG A 207 8.18 26.58 17.08
C ARG A 207 9.19 26.11 16.03
N SER A 208 9.11 24.87 15.55
CA SER A 208 9.93 24.52 14.38
C SER A 208 9.38 25.19 13.12
N VAL A 209 10.28 25.79 12.35
CA VAL A 209 10.03 26.18 10.96
C VAL A 209 10.44 24.99 10.09
N ASP A 210 9.61 24.72 9.10
CA ASP A 210 9.78 23.70 8.07
C ASP A 210 11.18 23.74 7.44
N ILE A 211 11.80 22.56 7.30
CA ILE A 211 13.08 22.40 6.60
C ILE A 211 12.71 21.98 5.19
N ALA A 212 13.13 22.76 4.22
CA ALA A 212 12.97 22.45 2.81
C ALA A 212 13.34 20.98 2.49
N GLU A 213 12.45 20.33 1.73
CA GLU A 213 12.62 19.02 1.10
C GLU A 213 14.07 18.84 0.61
N SER A 214 14.74 17.77 1.06
CA SER A 214 16.02 17.36 0.49
C SER A 214 16.00 15.88 0.15
N ASP A 215 16.34 15.56 -1.09
CA ASP A 215 16.41 14.19 -1.63
C ASP A 215 17.18 13.24 -0.69
N GLY A 216 16.49 12.23 -0.14
CA GLY A 216 17.12 11.08 0.51
C GLY A 216 17.49 11.21 1.99
N TYR A 217 17.20 12.33 2.65
CA TYR A 217 17.56 12.52 4.06
C TYR A 217 16.56 13.38 4.85
N PHE A 218 16.43 13.12 6.15
CA PHE A 218 15.77 14.04 7.08
C PHE A 218 16.76 14.60 8.13
N ALA A 219 16.54 15.83 8.58
CA ALA A 219 17.46 16.51 9.49
C ALA A 219 16.84 16.75 10.88
N LYS A 220 17.51 16.27 11.93
CA LYS A 220 17.27 16.68 13.32
C LYS A 220 18.06 17.95 13.58
N ILE A 221 17.37 19.07 13.71
CA ILE A 221 17.98 20.35 14.09
C ILE A 221 17.94 20.50 15.61
N ILE A 222 19.10 20.63 16.23
CA ILE A 222 19.25 21.00 17.64
C ILE A 222 19.50 22.50 17.71
N TYR A 223 18.63 23.22 18.40
CA TYR A 223 18.75 24.66 18.60
C TYR A 223 18.72 25.04 20.09
N GLU A 224 19.43 26.11 20.45
CA GLU A 224 19.32 26.76 21.76
C GLU A 224 18.78 28.18 21.58
N TYR A 225 18.13 28.66 22.63
CA TYR A 225 17.74 30.04 22.74
C TYR A 225 18.79 30.83 23.53
N HIS A 226 19.25 31.94 22.97
CA HIS A 226 20.00 32.93 23.74
C HIS A 226 19.06 33.81 24.57
N ALA A 227 19.50 34.14 25.80
CA ALA A 227 18.86 35.15 26.64
C ALA A 227 18.73 36.50 25.89
N PRO A 228 17.67 37.30 26.16
CA PRO A 228 17.30 38.45 25.35
C PRO A 228 18.46 39.46 25.23
N GLY A 229 19.04 39.53 24.03
CA GLY A 229 19.99 40.55 23.62
C GLY A 229 19.28 41.66 22.85
N VAL A 230 18.97 42.75 23.54
CA VAL A 230 18.78 44.12 22.97
C VAL A 230 17.54 44.41 22.10
N LYS A 231 16.62 43.47 21.83
CA LYS A 231 15.31 43.82 21.22
C LYS A 231 14.10 43.19 21.89
N GLY A 232 13.68 43.75 23.02
CA GLY A 232 12.37 43.53 23.64
C GLY A 232 12.29 42.35 24.64
N PRO A 233 11.38 42.39 25.62
CA PRO A 233 11.33 41.43 26.74
C PRO A 233 10.92 40.00 26.35
N ASN A 234 10.44 39.78 25.11
CA ASN A 234 9.92 38.50 24.63
C ASN A 234 10.69 37.90 23.45
N ASN A 235 11.87 38.46 23.10
CA ASN A 235 12.58 38.10 21.88
C ASN A 235 13.78 37.20 22.20
N ARG A 236 13.66 35.91 21.88
CA ARG A 236 14.75 34.93 21.99
C ARG A 236 15.35 34.72 20.60
N ALA A 237 16.67 34.85 20.47
CA ALA A 237 17.35 34.49 19.23
C ALA A 237 17.53 32.97 19.19
N LEU A 238 17.05 32.35 18.11
CA LEU A 238 17.27 30.94 17.79
C LEU A 238 18.71 30.78 17.27
N ARG A 239 19.52 29.95 17.93
CA ARG A 239 20.82 29.51 17.42
C ARG A 239 20.73 28.02 17.12
N ILE A 240 20.85 27.64 15.86
CA ILE A 240 21.10 26.25 15.48
C ILE A 240 22.48 25.89 16.03
N ILE A 241 22.53 24.95 16.96
CA ILE A 241 23.77 24.49 17.60
C ILE A 241 24.30 23.27 16.87
N ASP A 242 23.38 22.43 16.38
CA ASP A 242 23.72 21.18 15.70
C ASP A 242 22.65 20.83 14.66
N TYR A 243 23.03 20.05 13.67
CA TYR A 243 22.10 19.37 12.78
C TYR A 243 22.66 17.99 12.45
N GLU A 244 21.85 16.96 12.71
CA GLU A 244 22.15 15.58 12.35
C GLU A 244 21.27 15.19 11.17
N VAL A 245 21.90 14.68 10.11
CA VAL A 245 21.22 14.20 8.91
C VAL A 245 21.11 12.69 9.02
N TYR A 246 19.89 12.16 8.99
CA TYR A 246 19.64 10.73 9.01
C TYR A 246 19.24 10.25 7.62
N PRO A 247 19.78 9.11 7.16
CA PRO A 247 19.22 8.44 5.99
C PRO A 247 17.80 8.00 6.31
N TYR A 248 16.94 7.93 5.29
CA TYR A 248 15.65 7.28 5.45
C TYR A 248 15.81 5.81 5.88
N PRO A 249 14.82 5.23 6.57
CA PRO A 249 14.79 3.80 6.82
C PRO A 249 15.00 3.00 5.52
N ASP A 250 15.85 1.98 5.62
CA ASP A 250 16.25 1.04 4.58
C ASP A 250 16.51 -0.27 5.33
N ALA A 251 15.48 -1.13 5.35
CA ALA A 251 15.40 -2.27 6.26
C ALA A 251 16.29 -3.44 5.80
N ASP A 252 16.54 -3.58 4.50
CA ASP A 252 17.40 -4.62 3.94
C ASP A 252 18.81 -4.13 3.50
N ALA A 253 19.05 -2.83 3.62
CA ALA A 253 20.31 -2.14 3.38
C ALA A 253 20.81 -2.25 1.93
N ASP A 254 19.89 -2.26 0.97
CA ASP A 254 20.22 -2.33 -0.45
C ASP A 254 20.51 -0.95 -1.10
N GLY A 255 20.22 0.13 -0.36
CA GLY A 255 20.44 1.52 -0.80
C GLY A 255 19.19 2.21 -1.36
N VAL A 256 18.05 1.52 -1.41
CA VAL A 256 16.73 2.07 -1.70
C VAL A 256 15.97 2.20 -0.38
N PRO A 257 15.53 3.41 -0.01
CA PRO A 257 14.71 3.58 1.20
C PRO A 257 13.39 2.82 1.14
N ASP A 258 12.91 2.31 2.28
CA ASP A 258 11.70 1.47 2.41
C ASP A 258 10.48 2.02 1.67
N PHE A 259 10.30 3.35 1.64
CA PHE A 259 9.14 4.01 1.00
C PHE A 259 9.19 4.08 -0.54
N SER A 260 10.37 3.81 -1.10
CA SER A 260 10.65 3.79 -2.54
C SER A 260 11.09 2.40 -3.01
N ASP A 261 11.16 1.46 -2.08
CA ASP A 261 11.58 0.08 -2.27
C ASP A 261 10.34 -0.76 -2.62
N ASN A 262 10.43 -1.52 -3.71
CA ASN A 262 9.34 -2.41 -4.15
C ASN A 262 9.50 -3.81 -3.55
N CYS A 263 10.55 -4.05 -2.78
CA CYS A 263 10.77 -5.18 -1.91
C CYS A 263 11.43 -4.77 -0.57
N PRO A 264 10.74 -4.03 0.33
CA PRO A 264 11.32 -3.43 1.55
C PRO A 264 12.00 -4.37 2.56
N ALA A 265 12.01 -5.68 2.32
CA ALA A 265 12.63 -6.68 3.19
C ALA A 265 13.60 -7.60 2.44
N VAL A 266 13.78 -7.42 1.13
CA VAL A 266 14.56 -8.29 0.25
C VAL A 266 15.39 -7.45 -0.71
N ALA A 267 16.67 -7.31 -0.37
CA ALA A 267 17.60 -6.43 -1.07
C ALA A 267 17.59 -6.62 -2.60
N ASN A 268 17.19 -5.58 -3.31
CA ASN A 268 16.98 -5.57 -4.75
C ASN A 268 17.24 -4.17 -5.37
N ALA A 269 18.39 -3.57 -5.06
CA ALA A 269 18.80 -2.22 -5.45
C ALA A 269 18.61 -1.81 -6.94
N GLY A 270 18.39 -2.77 -7.85
CA GLY A 270 18.00 -2.53 -9.24
C GLY A 270 16.53 -2.15 -9.45
N GLN A 271 15.66 -2.38 -8.46
CA GLN A 271 14.22 -2.11 -8.46
C GLN A 271 13.51 -2.70 -9.68
N GLU A 272 13.97 -3.85 -10.19
CA GLU A 272 13.29 -4.54 -11.28
C GLU A 272 11.88 -4.98 -10.84
N ASP A 273 10.89 -4.73 -11.70
CA ASP A 273 9.47 -5.05 -11.54
C ASP A 273 8.91 -5.25 -12.96
N VAL A 274 8.95 -6.50 -13.43
CA VAL A 274 8.67 -6.85 -14.83
C VAL A 274 7.21 -6.64 -15.22
N ASP A 275 6.28 -6.88 -14.31
CA ASP A 275 4.85 -6.80 -14.60
C ASP A 275 4.17 -5.52 -14.08
N SER A 276 4.93 -4.69 -13.34
CA SER A 276 4.53 -3.38 -12.84
C SER A 276 3.35 -3.42 -11.87
N ASP A 277 3.29 -4.44 -11.02
CA ASP A 277 2.26 -4.58 -9.99
C ASP A 277 2.62 -3.89 -8.65
N GLY A 278 3.86 -3.44 -8.51
CA GLY A 278 4.37 -2.74 -7.31
C GLY A 278 5.16 -3.62 -6.36
N HIS A 279 5.27 -4.93 -6.60
CA HIS A 279 6.22 -5.83 -5.95
C HIS A 279 7.40 -6.07 -6.88
N GLY A 280 8.63 -5.92 -6.38
CA GLY A 280 9.82 -6.15 -7.20
C GLY A 280 10.04 -7.63 -7.50
N ASP A 281 10.73 -7.92 -8.61
CA ASP A 281 11.06 -9.28 -9.08
C ASP A 281 11.69 -10.16 -7.98
N ALA A 282 12.34 -9.55 -6.97
CA ALA A 282 13.01 -10.23 -5.88
C ALA A 282 12.07 -10.77 -4.79
N CYS A 283 10.87 -10.19 -4.66
CA CYS A 283 9.87 -10.54 -3.64
C CYS A 283 8.51 -10.88 -4.23
N ASP A 284 8.35 -10.78 -5.55
CA ASP A 284 7.13 -11.13 -6.27
C ASP A 284 7.01 -12.64 -6.51
N ASN A 285 5.94 -13.24 -5.99
CA ASN A 285 5.62 -14.66 -6.18
C ASN A 285 4.99 -14.98 -7.55
N CYS A 286 4.78 -13.98 -8.41
CA CYS A 286 4.35 -14.10 -9.79
C CYS A 286 5.03 -13.08 -10.73
N VAL A 287 6.37 -13.03 -10.75
CA VAL A 287 7.26 -12.13 -11.56
C VAL A 287 6.80 -11.68 -12.96
N ASN A 288 5.96 -12.46 -13.66
CA ASN A 288 5.50 -12.15 -15.02
C ASN A 288 3.99 -11.87 -15.11
N GLN A 289 3.27 -11.83 -14.00
CA GLN A 289 1.82 -11.71 -13.95
C GLN A 289 1.35 -10.95 -12.72
N SER A 290 0.95 -9.70 -12.98
CA SER A 290 0.52 -8.75 -11.95
C SER A 290 -0.49 -9.35 -10.96
N ASN A 291 -0.12 -9.31 -9.68
CA ASN A 291 -0.87 -9.86 -8.56
C ASN A 291 -0.56 -9.10 -7.26
N VAL A 292 -0.92 -7.82 -7.20
CA VAL A 292 -0.71 -6.90 -6.06
C VAL A 292 -0.97 -7.50 -4.67
N SER A 293 -1.88 -8.47 -4.53
CA SER A 293 -2.20 -9.13 -3.25
C SER A 293 -1.21 -10.22 -2.82
N GLN A 294 -0.30 -10.66 -3.69
CA GLN A 294 0.73 -11.67 -3.44
C GLN A 294 0.17 -12.92 -2.73
N THR A 295 -1.03 -13.32 -3.12
CA THR A 295 -1.75 -14.43 -2.49
C THR A 295 -1.13 -15.75 -2.95
N ASP A 296 -0.77 -16.60 -2.00
CA ASP A 296 -0.22 -17.94 -2.20
C ASP A 296 -0.94 -18.87 -1.21
N THR A 297 -1.96 -19.56 -1.71
CA THR A 297 -2.93 -20.30 -0.89
C THR A 297 -2.35 -21.57 -0.30
N ASP A 298 -1.40 -22.23 -0.97
CA ASP A 298 -0.82 -23.49 -0.53
C ASP A 298 0.65 -23.39 -0.07
N SER A 299 1.23 -22.18 -0.15
CA SER A 299 2.57 -21.82 0.33
C SER A 299 3.69 -22.56 -0.40
N ASP A 300 3.56 -22.76 -1.71
CA ASP A 300 4.56 -23.42 -2.54
C ASP A 300 5.55 -22.47 -3.22
N SER A 301 5.42 -21.15 -3.00
CA SER A 301 6.21 -20.04 -3.55
C SER A 301 5.71 -19.50 -4.90
N PHE A 302 4.71 -20.10 -5.53
CA PHE A 302 4.00 -19.52 -6.66
C PHE A 302 2.70 -18.87 -6.17
N GLY A 303 2.45 -17.64 -6.59
CA GLY A 303 1.19 -16.98 -6.25
C GLY A 303 0.01 -17.61 -7.02
N ASP A 304 -1.19 -17.57 -6.43
CA ASP A 304 -2.44 -18.11 -7.00
C ASP A 304 -2.71 -17.59 -8.43
N ALA A 305 -2.15 -16.44 -8.80
CA ALA A 305 -2.30 -15.84 -10.13
C ALA A 305 -1.55 -16.61 -11.22
N CYS A 306 -0.38 -17.17 -10.89
CA CYS A 306 0.53 -17.84 -11.81
C CYS A 306 0.77 -19.32 -11.48
N ASP A 307 0.13 -19.83 -10.43
CA ASP A 307 0.13 -21.23 -10.05
C ASP A 307 -0.92 -22.03 -10.84
N ASN A 308 -0.48 -23.10 -11.50
CA ASN A 308 -1.36 -24.02 -12.23
C ASN A 308 -2.10 -25.03 -11.32
N CYS A 309 -1.82 -25.05 -10.01
CA CYS A 309 -2.58 -25.77 -8.99
C CYS A 309 -2.72 -24.96 -7.67
N PRO A 310 -3.47 -23.84 -7.63
CA PRO A 310 -3.54 -22.89 -6.49
C PRO A 310 -3.95 -23.43 -5.11
N ALA A 311 -4.29 -24.71 -5.00
CA ALA A 311 -4.72 -25.33 -3.76
C ALA A 311 -3.86 -26.55 -3.37
N LEU A 312 -2.86 -26.91 -4.18
CA LEU A 312 -2.05 -28.11 -4.03
C LEU A 312 -0.61 -27.86 -4.47
N ALA A 313 0.25 -27.64 -3.47
CA ALA A 313 1.65 -27.28 -3.67
C ALA A 313 2.38 -28.16 -4.71
N ASN A 314 2.92 -27.50 -5.74
CA ASN A 314 3.67 -28.07 -6.84
C ASN A 314 4.72 -27.09 -7.37
N VAL A 315 5.79 -26.94 -6.60
CA VAL A 315 6.97 -26.08 -6.90
C VAL A 315 7.58 -26.30 -8.30
N ASP A 316 7.39 -27.47 -8.92
CA ASP A 316 7.89 -27.74 -10.28
C ASP A 316 6.96 -27.23 -11.40
N GLN A 317 5.74 -26.82 -11.06
CA GLN A 317 4.69 -26.31 -11.95
C GLN A 317 4.50 -27.22 -13.17
N ALA A 318 4.67 -28.54 -12.99
CA ALA A 318 4.62 -29.48 -14.09
C ALA A 318 3.19 -29.56 -14.68
N ASP A 319 3.09 -29.37 -15.99
CA ASP A 319 1.86 -29.44 -16.79
C ASP A 319 2.24 -30.11 -18.12
N ASN A 320 1.96 -31.40 -18.25
CA ASN A 320 2.47 -32.21 -19.37
C ASN A 320 1.78 -31.90 -20.69
N ASP A 321 0.51 -31.53 -20.64
CA ASP A 321 -0.34 -31.37 -21.82
C ASP A 321 -0.60 -29.89 -22.17
N ALA A 322 -0.13 -28.98 -21.32
CA ALA A 322 -0.15 -27.53 -21.46
C ALA A 322 -1.57 -26.96 -21.52
N ASP A 323 -2.49 -27.54 -20.74
CA ASP A 323 -3.88 -27.09 -20.67
C ASP A 323 -4.12 -25.99 -19.61
N GLY A 324 -3.12 -25.73 -18.76
CA GLY A 324 -3.16 -24.74 -17.69
C GLY A 324 -3.54 -25.28 -16.32
N VAL A 325 -3.73 -26.59 -16.18
CA VAL A 325 -3.94 -27.31 -14.91
C VAL A 325 -2.69 -28.15 -14.63
N GLY A 326 -2.07 -27.97 -13.46
CA GLY A 326 -0.86 -28.72 -13.14
C GLY A 326 -1.12 -30.21 -12.90
N ASN A 327 -0.14 -31.05 -13.22
CA ASN A 327 -0.19 -32.51 -13.12
C ASN A 327 -0.67 -33.04 -11.76
N VAL A 328 -0.45 -32.30 -10.66
CA VAL A 328 -0.85 -32.72 -9.31
C VAL A 328 -2.34 -32.53 -9.04
N CYS A 329 -2.99 -31.61 -9.76
CA CYS A 329 -4.41 -31.28 -9.64
C CYS A 329 -5.22 -31.58 -10.91
N ASP A 330 -4.55 -32.08 -11.96
CA ASP A 330 -5.17 -32.52 -13.20
C ASP A 330 -5.72 -33.96 -13.09
N ASN A 331 -7.01 -34.13 -13.36
CA ASN A 331 -7.70 -35.42 -13.42
C ASN A 331 -7.49 -36.17 -14.76
N CYS A 332 -6.80 -35.56 -15.72
CA CYS A 332 -6.31 -36.16 -16.96
C CYS A 332 -4.90 -35.63 -17.37
N PRO A 333 -3.83 -35.93 -16.59
CA PRO A 333 -2.49 -35.32 -16.73
C PRO A 333 -1.78 -35.37 -18.08
N ASP A 334 -2.33 -36.05 -19.09
CA ASP A 334 -1.73 -36.20 -20.42
C ASP A 334 -2.73 -35.83 -21.55
N VAL A 335 -3.93 -35.32 -21.22
CA VAL A 335 -5.02 -35.04 -22.17
C VAL A 335 -5.70 -33.70 -21.84
N PRO A 336 -5.54 -32.65 -22.68
CA PRO A 336 -5.97 -31.31 -22.33
C PRO A 336 -7.47 -31.21 -21.99
N ASN A 337 -7.78 -30.81 -20.76
CA ASN A 337 -9.12 -30.64 -20.24
C ASN A 337 -9.19 -29.53 -19.16
N PRO A 338 -9.03 -28.24 -19.54
CA PRO A 338 -8.90 -27.14 -18.57
C PRO A 338 -10.09 -26.95 -17.62
N LEU A 339 -11.25 -27.53 -17.95
CA LEU A 339 -12.48 -27.46 -17.14
C LEU A 339 -12.58 -28.59 -16.10
N GLN A 340 -11.69 -29.58 -16.15
CA GLN A 340 -11.60 -30.67 -15.18
C GLN A 340 -12.95 -31.37 -14.94
N GLU A 341 -13.76 -31.51 -16.00
CA GLU A 341 -15.06 -32.17 -15.93
C GLU A 341 -14.87 -33.64 -15.54
N ASP A 342 -15.59 -34.10 -14.51
CA ASP A 342 -15.63 -35.50 -14.05
C ASP A 342 -17.09 -35.83 -13.70
N SER A 343 -17.83 -36.31 -14.70
CA SER A 343 -19.28 -36.53 -14.62
C SER A 343 -19.67 -37.63 -13.63
N ASN A 344 -18.77 -38.58 -13.35
CA ASN A 344 -19.05 -39.71 -12.46
C ASN A 344 -18.34 -39.59 -11.10
N SER A 345 -17.52 -38.56 -10.90
CA SER A 345 -16.78 -38.24 -9.69
C SER A 345 -15.85 -39.36 -9.22
N ASN A 346 -15.23 -40.09 -10.16
CA ASN A 346 -14.30 -41.17 -9.86
C ASN A 346 -12.84 -40.70 -9.72
N GLY A 347 -12.55 -39.41 -9.98
CA GLY A 347 -11.23 -38.80 -9.94
C GLY A 347 -10.45 -38.88 -11.26
N VAL A 348 -11.06 -39.40 -12.33
CA VAL A 348 -10.55 -39.40 -13.71
C VAL A 348 -11.47 -38.48 -14.52
N GLY A 349 -10.89 -37.52 -15.24
CA GLY A 349 -11.69 -36.57 -16.00
C GLY A 349 -12.37 -37.20 -17.21
N ASP A 350 -13.52 -36.65 -17.63
CA ASP A 350 -14.30 -37.11 -18.77
C ASP A 350 -13.49 -37.15 -20.09
N ALA A 351 -12.41 -36.36 -20.17
CA ALA A 351 -11.52 -36.30 -21.34
C ALA A 351 -10.64 -37.55 -21.51
N CYS A 352 -10.32 -38.23 -20.41
CA CYS A 352 -9.48 -39.44 -20.39
C CYS A 352 -10.17 -40.63 -19.73
N ASP A 353 -11.43 -40.48 -19.29
CA ASP A 353 -12.25 -41.56 -18.77
C ASP A 353 -12.80 -42.43 -19.91
N TYR A 354 -12.89 -43.73 -19.66
CA TYR A 354 -13.34 -44.72 -20.63
C TYR A 354 -14.05 -45.89 -19.95
N ILE A 355 -15.03 -46.47 -20.66
CA ILE A 355 -15.80 -47.58 -20.12
C ILE A 355 -15.09 -48.90 -20.44
N CYS A 356 -14.73 -49.66 -19.41
CA CYS A 356 -14.23 -51.03 -19.59
C CYS A 356 -15.20 -51.86 -20.42
N GLY A 357 -14.73 -52.42 -21.53
CA GLY A 357 -15.55 -53.21 -22.43
C GLY A 357 -16.29 -52.44 -23.53
N ASP A 358 -16.24 -51.10 -23.56
CA ASP A 358 -16.71 -50.27 -24.68
C ASP A 358 -15.60 -50.12 -25.73
N ALA A 359 -15.20 -51.24 -26.31
CA ALA A 359 -14.04 -51.33 -27.20
C ALA A 359 -14.15 -50.44 -28.45
N ASN A 360 -15.35 -50.01 -28.83
CA ASN A 360 -15.56 -49.12 -29.97
C ASN A 360 -15.81 -47.63 -29.59
N GLY A 361 -15.79 -47.30 -28.29
CA GLY A 361 -15.97 -45.93 -27.80
C GLY A 361 -17.37 -45.36 -28.05
N SER A 362 -18.41 -46.19 -28.04
CA SER A 362 -19.80 -45.76 -28.31
C SER A 362 -20.51 -45.15 -27.10
N GLY A 363 -19.88 -45.16 -25.92
CA GLY A 363 -20.47 -44.77 -24.65
C GLY A 363 -21.33 -45.87 -24.02
N GLY A 364 -21.23 -47.12 -24.46
CA GLY A 364 -22.02 -48.21 -23.88
C GLY A 364 -21.64 -49.62 -24.32
N ILE A 365 -21.48 -50.51 -23.34
CA ILE A 365 -21.09 -51.90 -23.55
C ILE A 365 -22.22 -52.69 -24.22
N ASN A 366 -22.00 -53.16 -25.44
CA ASN A 366 -22.96 -53.96 -26.19
C ASN A 366 -22.26 -54.96 -27.14
N ILE A 367 -23.04 -55.66 -27.98
CA ILE A 367 -22.50 -56.70 -28.86
C ILE A 367 -21.57 -56.14 -29.93
N LEU A 368 -21.69 -54.85 -30.28
CA LEU A 368 -20.82 -54.20 -31.24
C LEU A 368 -19.38 -54.13 -30.72
N ASP A 369 -19.16 -54.00 -29.41
CA ASP A 369 -17.83 -54.00 -28.80
C ASP A 369 -17.12 -55.35 -28.96
N ALA A 370 -17.82 -56.45 -28.68
CA ALA A 370 -17.28 -57.79 -28.93
C ALA A 370 -16.96 -58.00 -30.42
N THR A 371 -17.80 -57.47 -31.33
CA THR A 371 -17.49 -57.55 -32.78
C THR A 371 -16.31 -56.66 -33.18
N PHE A 372 -16.13 -55.52 -32.50
CA PHE A 372 -15.02 -54.60 -32.71
C PHE A 372 -13.69 -55.25 -32.31
N ILE A 373 -13.62 -55.90 -31.13
CA ILE A 373 -12.45 -56.67 -30.69
C ILE A 373 -12.10 -57.78 -31.71
N ILE A 374 -13.10 -58.52 -32.21
CA ILE A 374 -12.88 -59.56 -33.23
C ILE A 374 -12.35 -58.95 -34.54
N ALA A 375 -12.87 -57.79 -34.94
CA ALA A 375 -12.43 -57.11 -36.16
C ALA A 375 -10.99 -56.59 -36.02
N TYR A 376 -10.64 -56.00 -34.88
CA TYR A 376 -9.29 -55.58 -34.53
C TYR A 376 -8.30 -56.77 -34.60
N LEU A 377 -8.61 -57.89 -33.95
CA LEU A 377 -7.73 -59.06 -33.87
C LEU A 377 -7.55 -59.82 -35.19
N PHE A 378 -8.61 -59.95 -36.00
CA PHE A 378 -8.63 -60.89 -37.13
C PHE A 378 -8.96 -60.30 -38.50
N LYS A 379 -9.38 -59.03 -38.57
CA LYS A 379 -9.86 -58.41 -39.82
C LYS A 379 -9.21 -57.06 -40.13
N SER A 380 -8.10 -56.73 -39.47
CA SER A 380 -7.43 -55.42 -39.62
C SER A 380 -8.40 -54.26 -39.38
N GLY A 381 -9.28 -54.41 -38.38
CA GLY A 381 -10.16 -53.34 -37.91
C GLY A 381 -9.39 -52.20 -37.23
N ALA A 382 -10.12 -51.13 -36.90
CA ALA A 382 -9.55 -50.03 -36.13
C ALA A 382 -9.06 -50.50 -34.74
N THR A 383 -8.04 -49.83 -34.22
CA THR A 383 -7.50 -50.07 -32.89
C THR A 383 -8.46 -49.49 -31.84
N PRO A 384 -8.80 -50.22 -30.77
CA PRO A 384 -9.51 -49.65 -29.61
C PRO A 384 -8.71 -48.49 -29.01
N ASP A 385 -9.39 -47.43 -28.60
CA ASP A 385 -8.78 -46.22 -28.04
C ASP A 385 -9.53 -45.80 -26.77
N PRO A 386 -8.93 -45.89 -25.57
CA PRO A 386 -7.62 -46.48 -25.32
C PRO A 386 -7.64 -48.00 -25.51
N LEU A 387 -6.49 -48.60 -25.80
CA LEU A 387 -6.36 -50.07 -26.03
C LEU A 387 -7.00 -50.90 -24.90
N ILE A 388 -6.83 -50.45 -23.67
CA ILE A 388 -7.27 -51.16 -22.47
C ILE A 388 -8.81 -51.20 -22.32
N SER A 389 -9.57 -50.33 -23.00
CA SER A 389 -11.04 -50.42 -23.06
C SER A 389 -11.51 -51.75 -23.68
N ALA A 390 -10.66 -52.41 -24.47
CA ALA A 390 -10.92 -53.71 -25.07
C ALA A 390 -10.42 -54.92 -24.25
N ASP A 391 -9.66 -54.72 -23.17
CA ASP A 391 -9.22 -55.79 -22.25
C ASP A 391 -10.30 -56.04 -21.18
N ALA A 392 -11.45 -56.53 -21.61
CA ALA A 392 -12.66 -56.61 -20.78
C ALA A 392 -12.54 -57.50 -19.53
N ASN A 393 -11.52 -58.36 -19.44
CA ASN A 393 -11.30 -59.24 -18.29
C ASN A 393 -10.04 -58.89 -17.47
N ASN A 394 -9.40 -57.75 -17.75
CA ASN A 394 -8.22 -57.22 -17.07
C ASN A 394 -7.06 -58.23 -16.94
N ASN A 395 -6.74 -58.95 -18.02
CA ASN A 395 -5.61 -59.90 -18.02
C ASN A 395 -4.30 -59.31 -18.57
N GLY A 396 -4.33 -58.06 -19.02
CA GLY A 396 -3.20 -57.35 -19.63
C GLY A 396 -2.98 -57.67 -21.11
N SER A 397 -3.93 -58.31 -21.80
CA SER A 397 -3.78 -58.74 -23.18
C SER A 397 -5.11 -58.84 -23.93
N ILE A 398 -5.32 -57.95 -24.90
CA ILE A 398 -6.49 -57.98 -25.79
C ILE A 398 -6.41 -59.20 -26.71
N ASN A 399 -7.34 -60.13 -26.54
CA ASN A 399 -7.46 -61.36 -27.31
C ASN A 399 -8.92 -61.84 -27.42
N ILE A 400 -9.13 -63.04 -27.97
CA ILE A 400 -10.49 -63.56 -28.22
C ILE A 400 -11.28 -63.84 -26.93
N LEU A 401 -10.59 -63.99 -25.79
CA LEU A 401 -11.21 -64.18 -24.48
C LEU A 401 -11.93 -62.92 -24.01
N ASP A 402 -11.49 -61.73 -24.40
CA ASP A 402 -12.15 -60.46 -24.05
C ASP A 402 -13.50 -60.32 -24.77
N ALA A 403 -13.52 -60.64 -26.08
CA ALA A 403 -14.78 -60.72 -26.83
C ALA A 403 -15.72 -61.79 -26.24
N THR A 404 -15.17 -62.93 -25.79
CA THR A 404 -15.96 -63.98 -25.14
C THR A 404 -16.48 -63.54 -23.76
N PHE A 405 -15.69 -62.76 -23.03
CA PHE A 405 -16.07 -62.19 -21.74
C PHE A 405 -17.23 -61.22 -21.89
N LEU A 406 -17.17 -60.28 -22.85
CA LEU A 406 -18.28 -59.38 -23.16
C LEU A 406 -19.55 -60.12 -23.55
N ILE A 407 -19.46 -61.18 -24.36
CA ILE A 407 -20.62 -62.00 -24.72
C ILE A 407 -21.22 -62.69 -23.49
N ASN A 408 -20.39 -63.17 -22.55
CA ASN A 408 -20.87 -63.79 -21.32
C ASN A 408 -21.52 -62.77 -20.38
N PHE A 409 -20.95 -61.57 -20.23
CA PHE A 409 -21.54 -60.45 -19.49
C PHE A 409 -22.92 -60.10 -20.07
N LEU A 410 -22.99 -59.79 -21.36
CA LEU A 410 -24.20 -59.31 -22.03
C LEU A 410 -25.35 -60.34 -22.08
N PHE A 411 -25.04 -61.63 -22.23
CA PHE A 411 -26.06 -62.65 -22.55
C PHE A 411 -26.15 -63.82 -21.58
N LYS A 412 -25.20 -63.98 -20.65
CA LYS A 412 -25.16 -65.14 -19.74
C LYS A 412 -25.05 -64.78 -18.26
N GLY A 413 -25.18 -63.49 -17.91
CA GLY A 413 -25.07 -63.03 -16.53
C GLY A 413 -23.65 -63.15 -15.97
N GLY A 414 -22.64 -62.96 -16.81
CA GLY A 414 -21.24 -62.84 -16.39
C GLY A 414 -21.00 -61.57 -15.57
N ALA A 415 -19.79 -61.46 -14.99
CA ALA A 415 -19.36 -60.26 -14.27
C ALA A 415 -19.26 -59.04 -15.21
N GLU A 416 -19.39 -57.84 -14.65
CA GLU A 416 -19.13 -56.59 -15.37
C GLU A 416 -17.67 -56.53 -15.84
N PRO A 417 -17.40 -55.95 -17.02
CA PRO A 417 -16.03 -55.77 -17.49
C PRO A 417 -15.23 -54.90 -16.54
N SER A 418 -13.96 -55.26 -16.35
CA SER A 418 -13.02 -54.43 -15.64
C SER A 418 -11.75 -54.29 -16.47
N CYS A 419 -11.14 -53.15 -16.30
CA CYS A 419 -9.88 -52.66 -16.80
C CYS A 419 -9.38 -51.74 -15.67
#